data_AF-A0A3D4I4I6-F1
#
_entry.id   AF-A0A3D4I4I6-F1
#
_cell.length_a   1.000
_cell.length_b   1.000
_cell.length_c   1.000
_cell.angle_alpha   90.00
_cell.angle_beta   90.00
_cell.angle_gamma   90.00
#
_symmetry.space_group_name_H-M   'P 1'
#
loop_
_entity.id
_entity.type
_entity.pdbx_description
1 polymer ?
#
loop_
_entity_poly.entity_id
_entity_poly.type
_entity_poly.pdbx_seq_one_letter_code
_entity_poly.pdbx_strand_id
1 'polypeptide(L)'
;FEKNPHEKRCCASITKVMTLLLVMEAIDSGKIGLDDTVTASDHASSMGGSQIWLKSGETMTVDDMLKATVIASANDTATALAEYVAGSEDEFVKQMNEKAKKL
;
A
#
# COMPACT_ATOMS: atom_id res chain seq x y z
N PHE A 1 -20.75 17.85 12.95
CA PHE A 1 -19.90 18.52 13.94
C PHE A 1 -18.46 18.27 13.56
N GLU A 2 -17.62 19.31 13.53
CA GLU A 2 -16.20 19.21 13.22
C GLU A 2 -15.38 20.06 14.20
N LYS A 3 -14.15 19.64 14.51
CA LYS A 3 -13.23 20.38 15.38
C LYS A 3 -11.82 20.26 14.82
N ASN A 4 -11.21 21.40 14.48
CA ASN A 4 -9.89 21.51 13.85
C ASN A 4 -9.68 20.59 12.61
N PRO A 5 -10.64 20.52 11.66
CA PRO A 5 -10.57 19.56 10.55
C PRO A 5 -9.38 19.77 9.60
N HIS A 6 -8.77 20.95 9.60
CA HIS A 6 -7.64 21.32 8.73
C HIS A 6 -6.29 21.39 9.47
N GLU A 7 -6.25 21.06 10.76
CA GLU A 7 -5.00 21.04 11.52
C GLU A 7 -4.13 19.88 11.05
N LYS A 8 -2.91 20.17 10.59
CA LYS A 8 -1.97 19.15 10.11
C LYS A 8 -1.46 18.28 11.26
N ARG A 9 -1.57 16.96 11.11
CA ARG A 9 -1.13 15.96 12.08
C ARG A 9 -0.46 14.79 11.36
N CYS A 10 0.34 14.02 12.08
CA CYS A 10 0.87 12.77 11.57
C CYS A 10 -0.28 11.79 11.30
N CYS A 11 -0.33 11.22 10.10
CA CYS A 11 -1.42 10.32 9.69
C CYS A 11 -1.26 8.89 10.25
N ALA A 12 -0.06 8.49 10.67
CA ALA A 12 0.26 7.11 11.03
C ALA A 12 -0.28 6.12 9.97
N SER A 13 -0.91 5.01 10.37
CA SER A 13 -1.44 4.01 9.43
C SER A 13 -2.63 4.49 8.58
N ILE A 14 -3.20 5.68 8.84
CA ILE A 14 -4.20 6.27 7.93
C ILE A 14 -3.59 6.52 6.55
N THR A 15 -2.26 6.69 6.45
CA THR A 15 -1.53 6.75 5.17
C THR A 15 -1.88 5.59 4.24
N LYS A 16 -2.17 4.39 4.77
CA LYS A 16 -2.52 3.21 3.97
C LYS A 16 -3.83 3.37 3.22
N VAL A 17 -4.71 4.30 3.59
CA VAL A 17 -5.91 4.62 2.80
C VAL A 17 -5.51 5.15 1.42
N MET A 18 -4.47 5.99 1.33
CA MET A 18 -3.94 6.44 0.05
C MET A 18 -3.27 5.30 -0.73
N THR A 19 -2.55 4.40 -0.03
CA THR A 19 -2.00 3.19 -0.66
C THR A 19 -3.08 2.34 -1.29
N LEU A 20 -4.14 2.02 -0.53
CA LEU A 20 -5.27 1.22 -1.01
C LEU A 20 -5.98 1.91 -2.17
N LEU A 21 -6.15 3.24 -2.11
CA LEU A 21 -6.76 3.99 -3.21
C LEU A 21 -6.00 3.79 -4.53
N LEU A 22 -4.68 3.96 -4.52
CA LEU A 22 -3.89 3.80 -5.76
C LEU A 22 -3.82 2.35 -6.25
N VAL A 23 -3.81 1.37 -5.34
CA VAL A 23 -3.88 -0.05 -5.72
C VAL A 23 -5.23 -0.38 -6.35
N MET A 24 -6.33 0.12 -5.77
CA MET A 24 -7.67 -0.07 -6.35
C MET A 24 -7.82 0.62 -7.71
N GLU A 25 -7.23 1.81 -7.91
CA GLU A 25 -7.21 2.46 -9.23
C GLU A 25 -6.39 1.67 -10.27
N ALA A 26 -5.31 1.02 -9.84
CA ALA A 26 -4.56 0.12 -10.71
C ALA A 26 -5.39 -1.12 -11.09
N ILE A 27 -6.24 -1.63 -10.18
CA ILE A 27 -7.18 -2.72 -10.47
C ILE A 27 -8.29 -2.26 -11.42
N ASP A 28 -8.95 -1.13 -11.11
CA ASP A 28 -10.06 -0.59 -11.90
C ASP A 28 -9.65 -0.23 -13.33
N SER A 29 -8.41 0.22 -13.52
CA SER A 29 -7.84 0.50 -14.84
C SER A 29 -7.37 -0.74 -15.61
N GLY A 30 -7.39 -1.92 -14.98
CA GLY A 30 -6.88 -3.17 -15.56
C GLY A 30 -5.35 -3.23 -15.66
N LYS A 31 -4.63 -2.36 -14.94
CA LYS A 31 -3.16 -2.39 -14.88
C LYS A 31 -2.67 -3.63 -14.12
N ILE A 32 -3.40 -4.03 -13.08
CA ILE A 32 -3.20 -5.27 -12.31
C ILE A 32 -4.55 -5.93 -12.05
N GLY A 33 -4.56 -7.22 -11.72
CA GLY A 33 -5.72 -7.99 -11.30
C GLY A 33 -5.62 -8.46 -9.85
N LEU A 34 -6.76 -8.84 -9.25
CA LEU A 34 -6.82 -9.39 -7.89
C LEU A 34 -6.08 -10.73 -7.74
N ASP A 35 -6.09 -11.53 -8.80
CA ASP A 35 -5.43 -12.85 -8.85
C ASP A 35 -3.94 -12.77 -9.24
N ASP A 36 -3.43 -11.56 -9.53
CA ASP A 36 -2.02 -11.37 -9.84
C ASP A 36 -1.16 -11.73 -8.63
N THR A 37 -0.02 -12.36 -8.92
CA THR A 37 0.93 -12.77 -7.89
C THR A 37 1.97 -11.69 -7.67
N VAL A 38 2.12 -11.26 -6.41
CA VAL A 38 3.12 -10.31 -5.96
C VAL A 38 4.19 -11.04 -5.17
N THR A 39 5.45 -10.82 -5.54
CA THR A 39 6.63 -11.34 -4.82
C THR A 39 7.13 -10.29 -3.83
N ALA A 40 7.26 -10.66 -2.57
CA ALA A 40 7.85 -9.79 -1.55
C ALA A 40 9.34 -9.57 -1.82
N SER A 41 9.75 -8.31 -1.86
CA SER A 41 11.16 -7.91 -1.94
C SER A 41 11.86 -8.03 -0.57
N ASP A 42 13.19 -7.96 -0.57
CA ASP A 42 13.96 -7.82 0.66
C ASP A 42 13.48 -6.59 1.45
N HIS A 43 13.22 -5.48 0.77
CA HIS A 43 12.75 -4.23 1.38
C HIS A 43 11.38 -4.41 2.06
N ALA A 44 10.39 -4.94 1.34
CA ALA A 44 9.07 -5.23 1.89
C ALA A 44 9.14 -6.19 3.09
N SER A 45 9.97 -7.23 3.01
CA SER A 45 10.17 -8.18 4.12
C SER A 45 10.89 -7.56 5.32
N SER A 46 11.69 -6.51 5.09
CA SER A 46 12.46 -5.81 6.13
C SER A 46 11.66 -4.78 6.92
N MET A 47 10.41 -4.52 6.51
CA MET A 47 9.54 -3.56 7.20
C MET A 47 9.44 -3.91 8.69
N GLY A 48 9.07 -2.94 9.52
CA GLY A 48 8.76 -3.16 10.94
C GLY A 48 7.30 -2.85 11.25
N GLY A 49 6.92 -2.85 12.53
CA GLY A 49 5.56 -2.48 12.95
C GLY A 49 4.54 -3.60 12.80
N SER A 50 3.33 -3.30 12.31
CA SER A 50 2.31 -4.31 12.02
C SER A 50 2.64 -5.05 10.73
N GLN A 51 2.62 -6.38 10.75
CA GLN A 51 3.09 -7.21 9.64
C GLN A 51 2.41 -8.59 9.64
N ILE A 52 2.47 -9.27 8.51
CA ILE A 52 2.15 -10.71 8.42
C ILE A 52 3.40 -11.58 8.34
N TRP A 53 4.59 -10.97 8.39
CA TRP A 53 5.90 -11.62 8.37
C TRP A 53 6.22 -12.27 7.02
N LEU A 54 5.88 -11.57 5.93
CA LEU A 54 6.29 -11.95 4.57
C LEU A 54 7.81 -12.14 4.50
N LYS A 55 8.25 -13.27 3.96
CA LYS A 55 9.66 -13.51 3.69
C LYS A 55 10.05 -12.99 2.31
N SER A 56 11.29 -12.56 2.15
CA SER A 56 11.81 -12.22 0.83
C SER A 56 11.66 -13.42 -0.14
N GLY A 57 11.13 -13.14 -1.33
CA GLY A 57 10.80 -14.14 -2.34
C GLY A 57 9.49 -14.90 -2.11
N GLU A 58 8.82 -14.72 -0.96
CA GLU A 58 7.48 -15.24 -0.73
C GLU A 58 6.48 -14.53 -1.66
N THR A 59 5.46 -15.27 -2.08
CA THR A 59 4.46 -14.78 -3.03
C THR A 59 3.06 -14.87 -2.45
N MET A 60 2.24 -13.86 -2.72
CA MET A 60 0.81 -13.82 -2.38
C MET A 60 0.02 -13.15 -3.51
N THR A 61 -1.29 -13.39 -3.55
CA THR A 61 -2.17 -12.68 -4.49
C THR A 61 -2.32 -11.21 -4.08
N VAL A 62 -2.63 -10.34 -5.05
CA VAL A 62 -3.01 -8.94 -4.77
C VAL A 62 -4.18 -8.89 -3.78
N ASP A 63 -5.18 -9.77 -3.94
CA ASP A 63 -6.34 -9.87 -3.03
C ASP A 63 -5.94 -10.18 -1.58
N ASP A 64 -5.06 -11.17 -1.37
CA ASP A 64 -4.59 -11.51 -0.02
C ASP A 64 -3.74 -10.40 0.61
N MET A 65 -2.87 -9.76 -0.17
CA MET A 65 -2.08 -8.62 0.31
C MET A 65 -2.96 -7.40 0.63
N LEU A 66 -4.03 -7.15 -0.14
CA LEU A 66 -5.02 -6.13 0.16
C LEU A 66 -5.72 -6.41 1.50
N LYS A 67 -6.19 -7.65 1.69
CA LYS A 67 -6.82 -8.07 2.95
C LYS A 67 -5.87 -7.91 4.14
N ALA A 68 -4.63 -8.34 4.01
CA ALA A 68 -3.62 -8.16 5.05
C ALA A 68 -3.35 -6.67 5.36
N THR A 69 -3.26 -5.83 4.33
CA THR A 69 -3.09 -4.38 4.47
C THR A 69 -4.29 -3.74 5.19
N VAL A 70 -5.52 -4.11 4.83
CA VAL A 70 -6.73 -3.51 5.41
C VAL A 70 -7.01 -4.02 6.83
N ILE A 71 -6.89 -5.33 7.05
CA ILE A 71 -7.30 -5.99 8.30
C ILE A 71 -6.20 -5.87 9.36
N ALA A 72 -4.96 -6.19 8.99
CA ALA A 72 -3.83 -6.22 9.92
C ALA A 72 -3.02 -4.91 9.88
N SER A 73 -3.33 -3.97 8.99
CA SER A 73 -2.51 -2.77 8.76
C SER A 73 -1.05 -3.14 8.45
N ALA A 74 -0.86 -4.27 7.76
CA ALA A 74 0.44 -4.89 7.55
C ALA A 74 1.33 -4.07 6.61
N ASN A 75 2.48 -3.62 7.11
CA ASN A 75 3.42 -2.74 6.41
C ASN A 75 4.15 -3.47 5.28
N ASP A 76 4.56 -4.71 5.52
CA ASP A 76 5.21 -5.58 4.53
C ASP A 76 4.35 -5.74 3.26
N THR A 77 3.07 -6.04 3.41
CA THR A 77 2.13 -6.16 2.28
C THR A 77 1.85 -4.81 1.60
N ALA A 78 1.76 -3.72 2.35
CA ALA A 78 1.56 -2.39 1.79
C ALA A 78 2.75 -1.95 0.93
N THR A 79 3.98 -2.23 1.40
CA THR A 79 5.21 -1.94 0.66
C THR A 79 5.32 -2.84 -0.58
N ALA A 80 5.05 -4.15 -0.47
CA ALA A 80 5.07 -5.06 -1.62
C ALA A 80 4.07 -4.64 -2.71
N LEU A 81 2.84 -4.26 -2.33
CA LEU A 81 1.84 -3.75 -3.28
C LEU A 81 2.28 -2.42 -3.92
N ALA A 82 2.90 -1.52 -3.16
CA ALA A 82 3.40 -0.25 -3.68
C ALA A 82 4.50 -0.47 -4.74
N GLU A 83 5.45 -1.34 -4.44
CA GLU A 83 6.50 -1.75 -5.38
C GLU A 83 5.93 -2.43 -6.62
N TYR A 84 4.94 -3.31 -6.46
CA TYR A 84 4.30 -3.98 -7.59
C TYR A 84 3.57 -3.01 -8.51
N VAL A 85 2.85 -2.03 -7.95
CA VAL A 85 2.10 -1.04 -8.74
C VAL A 85 3.01 -0.02 -9.42
N ALA A 86 4.03 0.50 -8.73
CA ALA A 86 4.81 1.65 -9.21
C ALA A 86 6.25 1.31 -9.62
N GLY A 87 6.70 0.07 -9.42
CA GLY A 87 8.08 -0.37 -9.63
C GLY A 87 9.00 -0.12 -8.43
N SER A 88 8.69 0.84 -7.56
CA SER A 88 9.37 1.08 -6.30
C SER A 88 8.48 1.83 -5.30
N GLU A 89 8.78 1.74 -4.01
CA GLU A 89 8.09 2.53 -2.98
C GLU A 89 8.25 4.04 -3.21
N ASP A 90 9.45 4.51 -3.58
CA ASP A 90 9.70 5.93 -3.86
C ASP A 90 8.81 6.48 -4.98
N GLU A 91 8.65 5.71 -6.07
CA GLU A 91 7.78 6.12 -7.16
C GLU A 91 6.30 6.08 -6.75
N PHE A 92 5.92 5.09 -5.93
CA PHE A 92 4.59 5.03 -5.35
C PHE A 92 4.30 6.25 -4.45
N VAL A 93 5.24 6.67 -3.61
CA VAL A 93 5.12 7.86 -2.75
C VAL A 93 4.97 9.13 -3.59
N LYS A 94 5.63 9.25 -4.75
CA LYS A 94 5.39 10.38 -5.67
C LYS A 94 3.95 10.37 -6.16
N GLN A 95 3.44 9.21 -6.60
CA GLN A 95 2.05 9.06 -7.04
C GLN A 95 1.05 9.38 -5.92
N MET A 96 1.32 8.98 -4.67
CA MET A 96 0.50 9.33 -3.51
C MET A 96 0.40 10.85 -3.32
N ASN A 97 1.53 11.55 -3.43
CA ASN A 97 1.57 13.01 -3.29
C ASN A 97 0.91 13.73 -4.47
N GLU A 98 1.05 13.22 -5.69
CA GLU A 98 0.34 13.74 -6.86
C GLU A 98 -1.17 13.55 -6.73
N LYS A 99 -1.60 12.38 -6.23
CA LYS A 99 -3.00 12.09 -5.96
C LYS A 99 -3.58 13.02 -4.92
N ALA A 100 -2.87 13.21 -3.80
CA ALA A 100 -3.29 14.11 -2.74
C ALA A 100 -3.46 15.58 -3.20
N LYS A 101 -2.73 16.03 -4.22
CA LYS A 101 -2.90 17.38 -4.81
C LYS A 101 -4.10 17.51 -5.74
N LYS A 102 -4.64 16.39 -6.24
CA LYS A 102 -5.77 16.34 -7.19
C LYS A 102 -7.13 16.19 -6.49
N LEU A 103 -7.13 15.80 -5.21
CA LEU A 103 -8.31 15.67 -4.35
C LEU A 103 -8.52 16.96 -3.55
#